data_AF-A0A9Q0BWF9-F1
#
_entry.id   AF-A0A9Q0BWF9-F1
#
_cell.length_a   1.000
_cell.length_b   1.000
_cell.length_c   1.000
_cell.angle_alpha   90.00
_cell.angle_beta   90.00
_cell.angle_gamma   90.00
#
_symmetry.space_group_name_H-M   'P 1'
#
loop_
_entity.id
_entity.type
_entity.pdbx_description
1 polymer ?
#
loop_
_entity_poly.entity_id
_entity_poly.type
_entity_poly.pdbx_seq_one_letter_code
_entity_poly.pdbx_strand_id
1 'polypeptide(L)'
;MVIHENIMPGKEQNFVKGHPHNHSSFGVDYDYASVMHYSPYAFSRNVLPTLVPLLNTPDARKMGNRHGFSAGDLRKINAMYNCTNKSEKKLFK
;
A
#
# COMPACT_ATOMS: atom_id res chain seq x y z
N MET A 1 -1.53 -7.32 -9.47
CA MET A 1 -0.76 -7.80 -10.63
C MET A 1 -0.02 -6.63 -11.24
N VAL A 2 1.23 -6.83 -11.66
CA VAL A 2 2.05 -5.81 -12.33
C VAL A 2 1.99 -6.04 -13.83
N ILE A 3 1.70 -4.99 -14.61
CA ILE A 3 1.66 -5.02 -16.08
C ILE A 3 2.96 -4.39 -16.59
N HIS A 4 3.98 -5.23 -16.81
CA HIS A 4 5.34 -4.76 -17.12
C HIS A 4 5.43 -3.97 -18.43
N GLU A 5 4.62 -4.32 -19.42
CA GLU A 5 4.54 -3.62 -20.70
C GLU A 5 4.05 -2.16 -20.60
N ASN A 6 3.45 -1.76 -19.49
CA ASN A 6 2.99 -0.37 -19.30
C ASN A 6 3.98 0.47 -18.48
N ILE A 7 5.04 -0.13 -17.93
CA ILE A 7 6.01 0.57 -17.09
C ILE A 7 6.97 1.42 -17.95
N MET A 8 7.25 2.64 -17.51
CA MET A 8 8.30 3.49 -18.10
C MET A 8 9.67 2.80 -18.03
N PRO A 9 10.44 2.77 -19.14
CA PRO A 9 11.80 2.24 -19.13
C PRO A 9 12.66 2.85 -17.99
N GLY A 10 13.32 1.99 -17.23
CA GLY A 10 14.14 2.38 -16.07
C GLY A 10 13.38 2.55 -14.76
N LYS A 11 12.06 2.29 -14.72
CA LYS A 11 11.24 2.31 -13.49
C LYS A 11 10.81 0.92 -13.01
N GLU A 12 11.26 -0.15 -13.66
CA GLU A 12 10.91 -1.54 -13.35
C GLU A 12 11.32 -1.94 -11.92
N GLN A 13 12.44 -1.40 -11.45
CA GLN A 13 12.96 -1.63 -10.09
C GLN A 13 11.95 -1.22 -9.00
N ASN A 14 11.06 -0.25 -9.27
CA ASN A 14 10.02 0.19 -8.32
C ASN A 14 8.93 -0.88 -8.07
N PHE A 15 8.87 -1.91 -8.91
CA PHE A 15 7.88 -2.99 -8.84
C PHE A 15 8.48 -4.32 -8.38
N VAL A 16 9.78 -4.35 -8.09
CA VAL A 16 10.46 -5.52 -7.55
C VAL A 16 9.95 -5.78 -6.12
N LYS A 17 9.61 -7.04 -5.84
CA LYS A 17 9.12 -7.44 -4.51
C LYS A 17 10.25 -7.33 -3.48
N GLY A 18 9.93 -6.74 -2.33
CA GLY A 18 10.84 -6.70 -1.20
C GLY A 18 11.22 -8.09 -0.71
N HIS A 19 12.49 -8.28 -0.34
CA HIS A 19 12.98 -9.55 0.16
C HIS A 19 12.41 -9.86 1.56
N PRO A 20 11.96 -11.09 1.87
CA PRO A 20 11.37 -11.45 3.17
C PRO A 20 12.28 -11.19 4.37
N HIS A 21 13.61 -11.25 4.21
CA HIS A 21 14.56 -10.91 5.28
C HIS A 21 14.46 -9.44 5.74
N ASN A 22 14.05 -8.54 4.85
CA ASN A 22 13.99 -7.10 5.13
C ASN A 22 12.55 -6.62 5.33
N HIS A 23 11.56 -7.48 5.11
CA HIS A 23 10.14 -7.10 5.10
C HIS A 23 9.29 -8.11 5.86
N SER A 24 8.51 -7.61 6.81
CA SER A 24 7.50 -8.38 7.54
C SER A 24 6.11 -7.77 7.33
N SER A 25 5.08 -8.61 7.29
CA SER A 25 3.68 -8.16 7.31
C SER A 25 3.18 -7.87 8.71
N PHE A 26 3.86 -8.36 9.75
CA PHE A 26 3.40 -8.33 11.14
C PHE A 26 1.97 -8.88 11.31
N GLY A 27 1.62 -9.89 10.51
CA GLY A 27 0.29 -10.52 10.53
C GLY A 27 -0.83 -9.69 9.91
N VAL A 28 -0.51 -8.56 9.25
CA VAL A 28 -1.50 -7.72 8.56
C VAL A 28 -1.57 -8.11 7.08
N ASP A 29 -2.78 -8.38 6.59
CA ASP A 29 -3.05 -8.71 5.19
C ASP A 29 -2.69 -7.58 4.22
N TYR A 30 -2.60 -7.91 2.93
CA TYR A 30 -2.30 -6.94 1.88
C TYR A 30 -3.41 -5.88 1.76
N ASP A 31 -3.04 -4.63 2.00
CA ASP A 31 -3.98 -3.51 2.02
C ASP A 31 -3.87 -2.66 0.73
N TYR A 32 -4.86 -2.80 -0.15
CA TYR A 32 -4.94 -2.01 -1.38
C TYR A 32 -5.16 -0.51 -1.13
N ALA A 33 -5.73 -0.14 0.03
CA ALA A 33 -6.02 1.25 0.40
C ALA A 33 -4.89 1.92 1.20
N SER A 34 -3.81 1.17 1.49
CA SER A 34 -2.64 1.69 2.19
C SER A 34 -2.12 2.98 1.54
N VAL A 35 -1.71 3.95 2.37
CA VAL A 35 -1.09 5.20 1.90
C VAL A 35 0.21 4.95 1.13
N MET A 36 0.87 3.82 1.41
CA MET A 36 2.08 3.38 0.72
C MET A 36 1.81 2.65 -0.59
N HIS A 37 0.55 2.26 -0.87
CA HIS A 37 0.22 1.61 -2.11
C HIS A 37 0.28 2.61 -3.28
N TYR A 38 0.92 2.22 -4.38
CA TYR A 38 0.93 3.01 -5.62
C TYR A 38 -0.45 3.07 -6.27
N SER A 39 -0.71 4.12 -7.03
CA SER A 39 -1.92 4.21 -7.85
C SER A 39 -1.89 3.16 -8.98
N PRO A 40 -3.03 2.83 -9.59
CA PRO A 40 -3.08 1.89 -10.74
C PRO A 40 -2.20 2.31 -11.93
N TYR A 41 -1.90 3.60 -12.06
CA TYR A 41 -1.20 4.20 -13.20
C TYR A 41 0.23 4.67 -12.87
N ALA A 42 0.76 4.32 -11.69
CA ALA A 42 2.08 4.77 -11.27
C ALA A 42 3.16 4.34 -12.27
N PHE A 43 4.04 5.28 -12.66
CA PHE A 43 5.12 5.06 -13.63
C PHE A 43 4.65 4.50 -14.98
N SER A 44 3.43 4.82 -15.41
CA SER A 44 2.91 4.41 -16.71
C SER A 44 3.57 5.18 -17.85
N ARG A 45 3.95 4.47 -18.93
CA ARG A 45 4.51 5.08 -20.15
C ARG A 45 3.47 5.50 -21.18
N ASN A 46 2.24 5.02 -21.04
CA ASN A 46 1.19 5.09 -22.07
C ASN A 46 -0.19 5.40 -21.48
N VAL A 47 -0.26 5.90 -20.24
CA VAL A 47 -1.51 6.20 -19.51
C VAL A 47 -2.38 4.95 -19.26
N LEU A 48 -1.86 3.75 -19.54
CA LEU A 48 -2.51 2.48 -19.19
C LEU A 48 -2.07 2.04 -17.78
N PRO A 49 -2.88 1.22 -17.09
CA PRO A 49 -2.54 0.80 -15.73
C PRO A 49 -1.27 -0.08 -15.71
N THR A 50 -0.40 0.19 -14.74
CA THR A 50 0.75 -0.65 -14.40
C THR A 50 0.42 -1.63 -13.27
N LEU A 51 -0.63 -1.34 -12.48
CA LEU A 51 -1.11 -2.19 -11.39
C LEU A 51 -2.60 -2.47 -11.54
N VAL A 52 -2.96 -3.75 -11.48
CA VAL A 52 -4.36 -4.21 -11.45
C VAL A 52 -4.60 -5.05 -10.19
N PRO A 53 -5.61 -4.73 -9.36
CA PRO A 53 -5.90 -5.52 -8.18
C PRO A 53 -6.37 -6.93 -8.56
N LEU A 54 -5.99 -7.93 -7.78
CA LEU A 54 -6.43 -9.31 -8.00
C LEU A 54 -7.83 -9.57 -7.42
N LEU A 55 -8.21 -8.78 -6.41
CA LEU A 55 -9.50 -8.88 -5.73
C LEU A 55 -10.30 -7.61 -6.00
N ASN A 56 -11.59 -7.78 -6.31
CA ASN A 56 -12.51 -6.66 -6.50
C ASN A 56 -13.14 -6.26 -5.16
N THR A 57 -12.41 -5.51 -4.33
CA THR A 57 -12.88 -5.03 -3.03
C THR A 57 -13.10 -3.50 -3.05
N PRO A 58 -13.84 -2.93 -2.07
CA PRO A 58 -13.92 -1.48 -1.92
C PRO A 58 -12.55 -0.81 -1.73
N ASP A 59 -11.60 -1.51 -1.09
CA ASP A 59 -10.25 -1.00 -0.88
C ASP A 59 -9.39 -1.06 -2.14
N ALA A 60 -9.64 -2.03 -3.03
CA ALA A 60 -9.02 -2.05 -4.36
C ALA A 60 -9.33 -0.77 -5.17
N ARG A 61 -10.50 -0.17 -4.97
CA ARG A 61 -10.86 1.13 -5.59
C ARG A 61 -10.12 2.33 -4.99
N LYS A 62 -9.42 2.16 -3.87
CA LYS A 62 -8.66 3.21 -3.17
C LYS A 62 -7.15 3.13 -3.40
N MET A 63 -6.68 2.28 -4.32
CA MET A 63 -5.27 2.20 -4.69
C MET A 63 -4.70 3.58 -5.04
N GLY A 64 -3.57 3.93 -4.44
CA GLY A 64 -2.97 5.26 -4.61
C GLY A 64 -3.54 6.32 -3.67
N ASN A 65 -4.23 5.93 -2.59
CA ASN A 65 -4.70 6.82 -1.53
C ASN A 65 -3.58 7.77 -1.05
N ARG A 66 -3.90 9.07 -0.96
CA ARG A 66 -3.02 10.12 -0.41
C ARG A 66 -3.71 10.98 0.67
N HIS A 67 -4.89 10.57 1.14
CA HIS A 67 -5.65 11.31 2.14
C HIS A 67 -5.20 11.03 3.58
N GLY A 68 -4.55 9.88 3.81
CA GLY A 68 -4.05 9.49 5.12
C GLY A 68 -3.93 7.97 5.27
N PHE A 69 -3.58 7.54 6.48
CA PHE A 69 -3.40 6.14 6.81
C PHE A 69 -4.70 5.33 6.67
N SER A 70 -4.59 4.13 6.10
CA SER A 70 -5.65 3.13 6.17
C SER A 70 -5.69 2.48 7.56
N ALA A 71 -6.75 1.71 7.82
CA ALA A 71 -6.80 0.88 9.03
C ALA A 71 -5.68 -0.19 9.03
N GLY A 72 -5.28 -0.69 7.86
CA GLY A 72 -4.17 -1.65 7.74
C GLY A 72 -2.82 -1.01 8.07
N ASP A 73 -2.57 0.23 7.62
CA ASP A 73 -1.35 0.98 7.93
C ASP A 73 -1.19 1.13 9.45
N LEU A 74 -2.25 1.59 10.14
CA LEU A 74 -2.23 1.79 11.59
C LEU A 74 -2.02 0.47 12.35
N ARG A 75 -2.70 -0.61 11.94
CA ARG A 75 -2.49 -1.94 12.54
C ARG A 75 -1.05 -2.40 12.37
N LYS A 76 -0.47 -2.24 11.18
CA LYS A 76 0.89 -2.69 10.89
C LYS A 76 1.93 -1.91 11.67
N ILE A 77 1.80 -0.58 11.76
CA ILE A 77 2.69 0.27 12.56
C ILE A 77 2.59 -0.11 14.04
N ASN A 78 1.37 -0.26 14.58
CA ASN A 78 1.18 -0.63 15.99
C ASN A 78 1.76 -2.01 16.30
N ALA A 79 1.60 -2.99 15.39
CA ALA A 79 2.18 -4.32 15.54
C ALA A 79 3.71 -4.31 15.43
N MET A 80 4.28 -3.50 14.54
CA MET A 80 5.73 -3.37 14.36
C MET A 80 6.42 -2.77 15.59
N TYR A 81 5.79 -1.78 16.23
CA TYR A 81 6.35 -1.07 17.38
C TYR A 81 5.83 -1.56 18.74
N ASN A 82 5.09 -2.69 18.77
CA ASN A 82 4.47 -3.24 19.98
C ASN A 82 3.67 -2.19 20.77
N CYS A 83 2.88 -1.38 20.08
CA CYS A 83 2.06 -0.36 20.72
C CYS A 83 0.93 -1.02 21.53
N THR A 84 1.07 -1.04 22.85
CA THR A 84 0.11 -1.58 23.81
C THR A 84 -0.84 -0.48 24.31
N ASN A 85 -1.68 0.04 23.41
CA ASN A 85 -2.75 1.03 23.68
C ASN A 85 -2.80 1.65 25.10
N LYS A 86 -2.14 2.79 25.32
CA LYS A 86 -2.64 3.87 26.19
C LYS A 86 -2.15 5.24 25.72
N SER A 87 -2.96 5.90 24.90
CA SER A 87 -3.26 7.32 25.14
C SER A 87 -4.66 7.60 24.62
N GLU A 88 -5.42 8.32 25.43
CA GLU A 88 -6.85 8.50 25.38
C GLU A 88 -7.32 9.20 24.11
N LYS A 89 -8.61 9.03 23.81
CA LYS A 89 -9.39 9.99 23.03
C LYS A 89 -9.24 11.39 23.66
N LYS A 90 -8.21 12.15 23.30
CA LYS A 90 -8.29 13.61 23.27
C LYS A 90 -8.65 14.01 21.86
N LEU A 91 -9.92 13.77 21.53
CA LEU A 91 -10.56 14.54 20.49
C LEU A 91 -10.82 15.91 21.14
N PHE A 92 -10.03 16.90 20.72
CA PHE A 92 -10.19 18.28 21.15
C PHE A 92 -11.65 18.71 20.97
N LYS A 93 -12.21 19.26 22.05
CA LYS A 93 -13.45 20.05 22.04
C LYS A 93 -13.16 21.39 21.39
#